data_AF-A0AAW9ECC1-F1
#
_entry.id   AF-A0AAW9ECC1-F1
#
_cell.length_a   1.000
_cell.length_b   1.000
_cell.length_c   1.000
_cell.angle_alpha   90.00
_cell.angle_beta   90.00
_cell.angle_gamma   90.00
#
_symmetry.space_group_name_H-M   'P 1'
#
loop_
_entity.id
_entity.type
_entity.pdbx_description
1 polymer ?
#
loop_
_entity_poly.entity_id
_entity_poly.type
_entity_poly.pdbx_seq_one_letter_code
_entity_poly.pdbx_strand_id
1 'polypeptide(L)'
;SHPIVANHVINAKRNGAKIIVCDPRKIETARIADMHIALKNGSNIALLNAIGHVIIEEDLYDKSFVASRSEGFEEYRKIVEGYTPESVEEITGVSAQEIRACARMYA
;
A
#
# COMPACT_ATOMS: atom_id res chain seq x y z
N SER A 1 -18.30 -0.37 10.33
CA SER A 1 -18.59 -1.80 10.14
C SER A 1 -18.23 -2.66 11.35
N HIS A 2 -17.07 -2.46 12.00
CA HIS A 2 -16.69 -3.27 13.17
C HIS A 2 -16.06 -2.41 14.29
N PRO A 3 -16.86 -1.84 15.22
CA PRO A 3 -16.37 -0.92 16.24
C PRO A 3 -15.30 -1.53 17.17
N ILE A 4 -15.46 -2.81 17.54
CA ILE A 4 -14.50 -3.48 18.43
C ILE A 4 -13.15 -3.68 17.74
N VAL A 5 -13.14 -4.03 16.45
CA VAL A 5 -11.90 -4.14 15.66
C VAL A 5 -11.23 -2.78 15.53
N ALA A 6 -11.99 -1.69 15.34
CA ALA A 6 -11.43 -0.34 15.30
C ALA A 6 -10.72 0.04 16.61
N ASN A 7 -11.22 -0.42 17.77
CA ASN A 7 -10.53 -0.21 19.04
C ASN A 7 -9.16 -0.89 19.08
N HIS A 8 -9.01 -2.08 18.49
CA HIS A 8 -7.71 -2.74 18.38
C HIS A 8 -6.74 -1.96 17.48
N VAL A 9 -7.22 -1.38 16.37
CA VAL A 9 -6.42 -0.50 15.50
C VAL A 9 -5.97 0.75 16.25
N ILE A 10 -6.86 1.38 17.02
CA ILE A 10 -6.52 2.54 17.87
C ILE A 10 -5.48 2.16 18.92
N ASN A 11 -5.61 0.99 19.55
CA ASN A 11 -4.63 0.50 20.51
C ASN A 11 -3.27 0.21 19.85
N ALA A 12 -3.25 -0.33 18.64
CA ALA A 12 -2.00 -0.49 17.88
C ALA A 12 -1.31 0.85 17.63
N LYS A 13 -2.08 1.89 17.24
CA LYS A 13 -1.55 3.25 17.08
C LYS A 13 -0.96 3.80 18.38
N ARG A 14 -1.65 3.62 19.50
CA ARG A 14 -1.17 4.00 20.84
C ARG A 14 0.14 3.29 21.21
N ASN A 15 0.30 2.05 20.76
CA ASN A 15 1.50 1.25 20.97
C ASN A 15 2.62 1.56 19.96
N GLY A 16 2.47 2.57 19.10
CA GLY A 16 3.49 3.04 18.18
C GLY A 16 3.38 2.51 16.75
N ALA A 17 2.36 1.72 16.43
CA ALA A 17 2.14 1.28 15.05
C ALA A 17 1.86 2.46 14.12
N LYS A 18 2.37 2.36 12.88
CA LYS A 18 1.98 3.24 11.78
C LYS A 18 0.67 2.74 11.17
N ILE A 19 -0.17 3.67 10.71
CA ILE A 19 -1.46 3.39 10.08
C ILE A 19 -1.48 4.03 8.70
N ILE A 20 -1.79 3.21 7.70
CA ILE A 20 -2.12 3.66 6.34
C ILE A 20 -3.60 3.33 6.10
N VAL A 21 -4.35 4.29 5.58
CA VAL A 21 -5.75 4.09 5.15
C VAL A 21 -5.85 4.36 3.65
N CYS A 22 -6.28 3.37 2.89
CA CYS A 22 -6.57 3.50 1.46
C CYS A 22 -8.09 3.51 1.26
N ASP A 23 -8.72 4.69 1.24
CA ASP A 23 -10.16 4.87 0.99
C ASP A 23 -10.37 6.20 0.25
N PRO A 24 -11.18 6.27 -0.81
CA PRO A 24 -11.52 7.52 -1.50
C PRO A 24 -12.10 8.59 -0.56
N ARG A 25 -12.74 8.18 0.54
CA ARG A 25 -13.41 9.05 1.50
C ARG A 25 -12.53 9.29 2.73
N LYS A 26 -12.73 10.44 3.36
CA LYS A 26 -12.15 10.77 4.66
C LYS A 26 -12.99 10.16 5.80
N ILE A 27 -12.84 8.85 5.99
CA ILE A 27 -13.51 8.10 7.08
C ILE A 27 -12.85 8.34 8.44
N GLU A 28 -13.50 7.96 9.54
CA GLU A 28 -12.98 8.16 10.91
C GLU A 28 -11.57 7.59 11.11
N THR A 29 -11.30 6.38 10.59
CA THR A 29 -9.97 5.76 10.68
C THR A 29 -8.90 6.56 9.93
N ALA A 30 -9.25 7.30 8.87
CA ALA A 30 -8.31 8.15 8.15
C ALA A 30 -7.81 9.32 9.00
N ARG A 31 -8.58 9.76 10.02
CA ARG A 31 -8.17 10.86 10.92
C ARG A 31 -7.01 10.49 11.84
N ILE A 32 -6.83 9.20 12.12
CA ILE A 32 -5.74 8.69 12.97
C ILE A 32 -4.60 8.05 12.17
N ALA A 33 -4.70 8.06 10.85
CA ALA A 33 -3.71 7.48 9.95
C ALA A 33 -2.47 8.38 9.84
N ASP A 34 -1.28 7.76 9.71
CA ASP A 34 -0.05 8.45 9.33
C ASP A 34 -0.09 8.83 7.84
N MET A 35 -0.76 8.02 7.02
CA MET A 35 -1.01 8.28 5.60
C MET A 35 -2.46 7.95 5.22
N HIS A 36 -3.12 8.87 4.52
CA HIS A 36 -4.41 8.64 3.89
C HIS A 36 -4.25 8.65 2.38
N ILE A 37 -4.28 7.47 1.77
CA ILE A 37 -4.23 7.29 0.32
C ILE A 37 -5.64 7.41 -0.25
N ALA A 38 -6.01 8.62 -0.67
CA ALA A 38 -7.33 8.96 -1.19
C ALA A 38 -7.49 8.59 -2.67
N LEU A 39 -7.31 7.31 -3.00
CA LEU A 39 -7.42 6.80 -4.36
C LEU A 39 -8.80 7.00 -4.99
N LYS A 40 -8.86 7.16 -6.32
CA LYS A 40 -10.09 7.19 -7.11
C LYS A 40 -10.84 5.86 -7.01
N ASN A 41 -12.17 5.92 -7.03
CA ASN A 41 -13.02 4.73 -7.01
C ASN A 41 -12.65 3.75 -8.15
N GLY A 42 -12.50 2.47 -7.83
CA GLY A 42 -12.19 1.42 -8.81
C GLY A 42 -10.71 1.30 -9.20
N SER A 43 -9.82 2.15 -8.68
CA SER A 43 -8.40 2.16 -9.08
C SER A 43 -7.48 1.22 -8.26
N ASN A 44 -8.05 0.28 -7.50
CA ASN A 44 -7.32 -0.52 -6.52
C ASN A 44 -6.14 -1.31 -7.10
N ILE A 45 -6.33 -1.98 -8.24
CA ILE A 45 -5.26 -2.79 -8.85
C ILE A 45 -4.11 -1.93 -9.36
N ALA A 46 -4.41 -0.73 -9.89
CA ALA A 46 -3.36 0.21 -10.30
C ALA A 46 -2.50 0.64 -9.09
N LEU A 47 -3.14 0.97 -7.97
CA LEU A 47 -2.43 1.29 -6.73
C LEU A 47 -1.64 0.10 -6.18
N LEU A 48 -2.25 -1.09 -6.08
CA LEU A 48 -1.60 -2.27 -5.53
C LEU A 48 -0.40 -2.72 -6.36
N ASN A 49 -0.51 -2.68 -7.69
CA ASN A 49 0.61 -3.01 -8.57
C ASN A 49 1.72 -1.97 -8.46
N ALA A 50 1.41 -0.68 -8.32
CA ALA A 50 2.43 0.35 -8.15
C ALA A 50 3.12 0.30 -6.78
N ILE A 51 2.41 -0.07 -5.71
CA ILE A 51 3.03 -0.37 -4.42
C ILE A 51 3.98 -1.58 -4.57
N GLY A 52 3.51 -2.67 -5.19
CA GLY A 52 4.34 -3.85 -5.45
C GLY A 52 5.56 -3.54 -6.33
N HIS A 53 5.39 -2.69 -7.35
CA HIS A 53 6.47 -2.20 -8.20
C HIS A 53 7.56 -1.56 -7.36
N VAL A 54 7.22 -0.59 -6.49
CA VAL A 54 8.21 0.10 -5.65
C VAL A 54 8.91 -0.86 -4.69
N ILE A 55 8.16 -1.76 -4.06
CA ILE A 55 8.73 -2.74 -3.12
C ILE A 55 9.76 -3.64 -3.82
N ILE A 56 9.51 -4.03 -5.07
CA ILE A 56 10.44 -4.86 -5.84
C ILE A 56 11.59 -4.04 -6.43
N GLU A 57 11.30 -2.89 -7.04
CA GLU A 57 12.27 -1.98 -7.65
C GLU A 57 13.33 -1.52 -6.63
N GLU A 58 12.90 -1.24 -5.39
CA GLU A 58 13.77 -0.77 -4.31
C GLU A 58 14.31 -1.91 -3.43
N ASP A 59 14.14 -3.18 -3.83
CA ASP A 59 14.63 -4.37 -3.11
C ASP A 59 14.15 -4.48 -1.63
N LEU A 60 12.95 -3.98 -1.33
CA LEU A 60 12.41 -3.90 0.05
C LEU A 60 11.70 -5.18 0.52
N TYR A 61 11.43 -6.12 -0.38
CA TYR A 61 10.77 -7.38 -0.03
C TYR A 61 11.72 -8.37 0.66
N ASP A 62 11.17 -9.25 1.50
CA ASP A 62 11.94 -10.33 2.12
C ASP A 62 12.26 -11.44 1.09
N LYS A 63 13.46 -11.34 0.50
CA LYS A 63 13.99 -12.30 -0.48
C LYS A 63 14.02 -13.73 0.06
N SER A 64 14.33 -13.91 1.35
CA SER A 64 14.44 -15.23 1.96
C SER A 64 13.07 -15.89 2.14
N PHE A 65 12.08 -15.10 2.56
CA PHE A 65 10.70 -15.54 2.69
C PHE A 65 10.11 -15.88 1.33
N VAL A 66 10.27 -14.98 0.35
CA VAL A 66 9.78 -15.20 -1.02
C VAL A 66 10.37 -16.49 -1.60
N ALA A 67 11.69 -16.70 -1.50
CA ALA A 67 12.34 -17.89 -2.05
C ALA A 67 11.93 -19.21 -1.38
N SER A 68 11.61 -19.19 -0.09
CA SER A 68 11.35 -20.41 0.69
C SER A 68 9.87 -20.73 0.90
N ARG A 69 8.98 -19.74 0.73
CA ARG A 69 7.56 -19.84 1.11
C ARG A 69 6.58 -19.34 0.05
N SER A 70 7.04 -18.93 -1.12
CA SER A 70 6.16 -18.46 -2.20
C SER A 70 6.51 -19.08 -3.55
N GLU A 71 5.59 -18.98 -4.49
CA GLU A 71 5.74 -19.35 -5.90
C GLU A 71 5.12 -18.25 -6.77
N GLY A 72 5.49 -18.18 -8.05
CA GLY A 72 4.93 -17.20 -8.98
C GLY A 72 5.51 -15.78 -8.87
N PHE A 73 6.60 -15.58 -8.11
CA PHE A 73 7.18 -14.24 -7.88
C PHE A 73 7.68 -13.60 -9.17
N GLU A 74 8.37 -14.34 -10.04
CA GLU A 74 8.90 -13.78 -11.29
C GLU A 74 7.78 -13.41 -12.28
N GLU A 75 6.69 -14.17 -12.31
CA GLU A 75 5.49 -13.85 -13.08
C GLU A 75 4.84 -12.57 -12.55
N TYR A 76 4.70 -12.44 -11.22
CA TYR A 76 4.19 -11.22 -10.59
C TYR A 76 5.09 -10.01 -10.86
N ARG A 77 6.42 -10.17 -10.73
CA ARG A 77 7.42 -9.13 -10.97
C ARG A 77 7.28 -8.54 -12.38
N LYS A 78 7.13 -9.39 -13.40
CA LYS A 78 6.90 -8.95 -14.79
C LYS A 78 5.63 -8.14 -14.96
N ILE A 79 4.58 -8.46 -14.21
CA ILE A 79 3.32 -7.70 -14.26
C ILE A 79 3.54 -6.30 -13.68
N VAL A 80 4.11 -6.21 -12.48
CA VAL A 80 4.24 -4.92 -11.77
C VAL A 80 5.35 -4.03 -12.31
N GLU A 81 6.32 -4.56 -13.07
CA GLU A 81 7.39 -3.78 -13.72
C GLU A 81 6.85 -2.59 -14.53
N GLY A 82 5.71 -2.75 -15.22
CA GLY A 82 5.08 -1.66 -15.99
C GLY A 82 4.23 -0.68 -15.19
N TYR A 83 3.93 -0.98 -13.93
CA TYR A 83 3.10 -0.14 -13.06
C TYR A 83 3.97 0.77 -12.21
N THR A 84 4.78 1.62 -12.85
CA THR A 84 5.53 2.64 -12.12
C THR A 84 4.56 3.58 -11.38
N PRO A 85 4.96 4.16 -10.23
CA PRO A 85 4.13 5.15 -9.53
C PRO A 85 3.64 6.28 -10.44
N GLU A 86 4.48 6.73 -11.37
CA GLU A 86 4.18 7.78 -12.33
C GLU A 86 3.14 7.33 -13.37
N SER A 87 3.15 6.07 -13.81
CA SER A 87 2.20 5.57 -14.82
C SER A 87 0.78 5.42 -14.28
N VAL A 88 0.61 5.35 -12.95
CA VAL A 88 -0.69 5.16 -12.29
C VAL A 88 -1.25 6.41 -11.63
N GLU A 89 -0.55 7.55 -11.65
CA GLU A 89 -1.00 8.80 -10.99
C GLU A 89 -2.38 9.24 -11.49
N GLU A 90 -2.60 9.25 -12.80
CA GLU A 90 -3.88 9.68 -13.36
C GLU A 90 -5.02 8.71 -13.03
N ILE A 91 -4.74 7.40 -13.07
CA ILE A 91 -5.72 6.34 -12.80
C ILE A 91 -6.13 6.35 -11.33
N THR A 92 -5.15 6.45 -10.44
CA THR A 92 -5.37 6.38 -8.99
C THR A 92 -5.73 7.73 -8.39
N GLY A 93 -5.33 8.84 -9.01
CA GLY A 93 -5.44 10.18 -8.42
C GLY A 93 -4.52 10.39 -7.20
N VAL A 94 -3.53 9.52 -7.00
CA VAL A 94 -2.54 9.58 -5.92
C VAL A 94 -1.20 9.93 -6.52
N SER A 95 -0.44 10.82 -5.89
CA SER A 95 0.88 11.18 -6.41
C SER A 95 1.86 10.01 -6.34
N ALA A 96 2.80 9.94 -7.28
CA ALA A 96 3.87 8.96 -7.29
C ALA A 96 4.68 8.99 -5.98
N GLN A 97 4.88 10.18 -5.42
CA GLN A 97 5.55 10.37 -4.14
C GLN A 97 4.78 9.71 -2.98
N GLU A 98 3.46 9.88 -2.92
CA GLU A 98 2.63 9.23 -1.89
C GLU A 98 2.60 7.71 -2.06
N ILE A 99 2.56 7.20 -3.29
CA ILE A 99 2.64 5.76 -3.57
C ILE A 99 3.98 5.19 -3.07
N ARG A 100 5.11 5.85 -3.39
CA ARG A 100 6.43 5.43 -2.92
C ARG A 100 6.54 5.48 -1.39
N ALA A 101 6.04 6.55 -0.77
CA ALA A 101 6.03 6.66 0.69
C ALA A 101 5.16 5.58 1.35
N CYS A 102 4.00 5.26 0.76
CA CYS A 102 3.12 4.17 1.22
C CYS A 102 3.83 2.82 1.13
N ALA A 103 4.45 2.52 -0.01
CA ALA A 103 5.18 1.27 -0.23
C ALA A 103 6.32 1.09 0.77
N ARG A 104 7.16 2.13 0.94
CA ARG A 104 8.30 2.13 1.89
C ARG A 104 7.88 2.06 3.35
N MET A 105 6.70 2.57 3.70
CA MET A 105 6.18 2.49 5.08
C MET A 105 5.61 1.10 5.39
N TYR A 106 5.09 0.41 4.37
CA TYR A 106 4.49 -0.91 4.52
C TYR A 106 5.50 -2.06 4.51
N ALA A 107 6.51 -1.98 3.64
CA ALA A 107 7.58 -2.98 3.52
C ALA A 107 8.52 -2.97 4.72
#